data_AF-A0A1M5HAH4-F1
#
_entry.id   AF-A0A1M5HAH4-F1
#
_cell.length_a   1.000
_cell.length_b   1.000
_cell.length_c   1.000
_cell.angle_alpha   90.00
_cell.angle_beta   90.00
_cell.angle_gamma   90.00
#
_symmetry.space_group_name_H-M   'P 1'
#
loop_
_entity.id
_entity.type
_entity.pdbx_description
1 polymer ?
#
loop_
_entity_poly.entity_id
_entity_poly.type
_entity_poly.pdbx_seq_one_letter_code
_entity_poly.pdbx_strand_id
1 'polypeptide(L)'
;MKLRGLFIAAAVLLMPTAALAAPGIVTTTVNLRAGPGEGFPTVDRIPGGARVNIHGCLRGAAWCDVSSSDDRGWVSSQYLEYLYSNRYVYLPDYVDEIDVPVVPFVLTSYWSSYYAGRPWYHRRAYWSGYWQSHERFATRLTIDRSAARIGRAAAARDTALPEAKARVGVEERSRARVEERTRAGATERVTREKDIATRSAREGHERAAAQTRENARAAVREQPMARARTQTPPIMARGHDEPRAAPPRIERATPHMTQPNAARGGGGPPMNARAQMPAPAAPRAAAPAMPQGGGAPHINAAPRGGGGPGGGGGHGQDKRQ
;
A
#
# COMPACT_ATOMS: atom_id res chain seq x y z
N MET A 1 5.82 -41.86 -62.92
CA MET A 1 6.72 -41.07 -62.05
C MET A 1 5.88 -40.08 -61.25
N LYS A 2 5.89 -40.22 -59.91
CA LYS A 2 5.02 -39.51 -58.97
C LYS A 2 5.73 -38.23 -58.49
N LEU A 3 5.41 -37.07 -59.07
CA LEU A 3 5.83 -35.76 -58.55
C LEU A 3 4.60 -34.86 -58.37
N ARG A 4 3.77 -35.18 -57.38
CA ARG A 4 2.66 -34.32 -56.91
C ARG A 4 2.45 -34.53 -55.42
N GLY A 5 3.45 -34.19 -54.61
CA GLY A 5 3.38 -34.48 -53.18
C GLY A 5 4.37 -33.73 -52.29
N LEU A 6 5.00 -32.67 -52.79
CA LEU A 6 6.06 -31.96 -52.06
C LEU A 6 5.79 -30.47 -51.83
N PHE A 7 4.53 -30.03 -51.88
CA PHE A 7 4.17 -28.62 -51.61
C PHE A 7 3.21 -28.40 -50.42
N ILE A 8 2.80 -29.46 -49.71
CA ILE A 8 1.90 -29.32 -48.53
C ILE A 8 2.65 -29.47 -47.18
N ALA A 9 3.94 -29.82 -47.19
CA ALA A 9 4.71 -30.04 -45.95
C ALA A 9 5.43 -28.80 -45.38
N ALA A 10 5.23 -27.61 -45.96
CA ALA A 10 5.99 -26.40 -45.56
C ALA A 10 5.19 -25.39 -44.70
N ALA A 11 3.98 -25.72 -44.25
CA ALA A 11 3.07 -24.75 -43.62
C ALA A 11 2.88 -24.88 -42.10
N VAL A 12 3.68 -25.69 -41.37
CA VAL A 12 3.33 -26.09 -39.99
C VAL A 12 4.16 -25.43 -38.85
N LEU A 13 5.19 -24.62 -39.07
CA LEU A 13 6.03 -24.14 -37.95
C LEU A 13 6.34 -22.64 -37.93
N LEU A 14 5.30 -21.81 -38.03
CA LEU A 14 5.33 -20.42 -37.54
C LEU A 14 4.25 -20.25 -36.47
N MET A 15 4.36 -21.02 -35.38
CA MET A 15 3.68 -20.65 -34.14
C MET A 15 4.48 -19.47 -33.55
N PRO A 16 3.94 -18.24 -33.51
CA PRO A 16 4.60 -17.18 -32.78
C PRO A 16 4.69 -17.61 -31.31
N THR A 17 5.92 -17.81 -30.82
CA THR A 17 6.16 -17.92 -29.38
C THR A 17 5.69 -16.61 -28.76
N ALA A 18 4.52 -16.61 -28.12
CA ALA A 18 4.12 -15.49 -27.30
C ALA A 18 5.23 -15.27 -26.28
N ALA A 19 5.86 -14.09 -26.32
CA ALA A 19 6.82 -13.71 -25.31
C ALA A 19 6.08 -13.66 -23.96
N LEU A 20 6.29 -14.68 -23.13
CA LEU A 20 5.63 -14.77 -21.83
C LEU A 20 6.27 -13.73 -20.92
N ALA A 21 5.51 -12.67 -20.62
CA ALA A 21 5.88 -11.70 -19.62
C ALA A 21 5.33 -12.17 -18.27
N ALA A 22 6.20 -12.25 -17.27
CA ALA A 22 5.80 -12.60 -15.91
C ALA A 22 5.44 -11.35 -15.11
N PRO A 23 4.40 -11.37 -14.27
CA PRO A 23 4.13 -10.28 -13.35
C PRO A 23 5.27 -10.09 -12.36
N GLY A 24 5.55 -8.83 -12.02
CA GLY A 24 6.52 -8.45 -11.01
C GLY A 24 6.10 -7.19 -10.26
N ILE A 25 6.87 -6.87 -9.21
CA ILE A 25 6.67 -5.67 -8.38
C ILE A 25 8.01 -4.96 -8.23
N VAL A 26 8.00 -3.64 -8.24
CA VAL A 26 9.20 -2.85 -7.94
C VAL A 26 9.32 -2.61 -6.44
N THR A 27 10.46 -2.92 -5.84
CA THR A 27 10.64 -2.88 -4.37
C THR A 27 10.83 -1.46 -3.82
N THR A 28 11.23 -0.52 -4.66
CA THR A 28 11.44 0.90 -4.34
C THR A 28 11.15 1.77 -5.56
N THR A 29 11.25 3.09 -5.44
CA THR A 29 11.14 3.95 -6.61
C THR A 29 12.38 3.79 -7.50
N VAL A 30 12.18 3.40 -8.76
CA VAL A 30 13.28 3.14 -9.71
C VAL A 30 13.11 3.92 -11.00
N ASN A 31 14.22 4.08 -11.72
CA ASN A 31 14.19 4.60 -13.09
C ASN A 31 14.00 3.46 -14.07
N LEU A 32 12.98 3.55 -14.91
CA LEU A 32 12.85 2.76 -16.13
C LEU A 32 13.80 3.36 -17.17
N ARG A 33 14.71 2.56 -17.72
CA ARG A 33 15.79 3.07 -18.59
C ARG A 33 15.64 2.58 -20.02
N ALA A 34 16.16 3.35 -20.96
CA ALA A 34 16.12 3.02 -22.39
C ALA A 34 17.07 1.87 -22.80
N GLY A 35 17.84 1.34 -21.86
CA GLY A 35 18.77 0.24 -22.06
C GLY A 35 19.31 -0.27 -20.73
N PRO A 36 19.96 -1.45 -20.74
CA PRO A 36 20.49 -2.09 -19.54
C PRO A 36 21.80 -1.41 -19.09
N GLY A 37 21.68 -0.49 -18.14
CA GLY A 37 22.81 0.24 -17.59
C GLY A 37 22.41 1.61 -17.04
N GLU A 38 23.11 2.08 -16.01
CA GLU A 38 22.78 3.34 -15.33
C GLU A 38 23.06 4.60 -16.17
N GLY A 39 23.89 4.50 -17.20
CA GLY A 39 24.17 5.61 -18.11
C GLY A 39 23.10 5.83 -19.17
N PHE A 40 22.21 4.86 -19.40
CA PHE A 40 21.12 5.03 -20.38
C PHE A 40 20.10 6.07 -19.91
N PRO A 41 19.45 6.79 -20.86
CA PRO A 41 18.41 7.76 -20.55
C PRO A 41 17.28 7.14 -19.74
N THR A 42 16.73 7.91 -18.80
CA THR A 42 15.48 7.57 -18.11
C THR A 42 14.31 7.74 -19.06
N VAL A 43 13.51 6.69 -19.18
CA VAL A 43 12.24 6.63 -19.92
C VAL A 43 11.14 7.16 -19.03
N ASP A 44 11.03 6.62 -17.81
CA ASP A 44 10.04 7.00 -16.80
C ASP A 44 10.55 6.64 -15.38
N ARG A 45 9.82 7.05 -14.34
CA ARG A 45 10.09 6.71 -12.94
C ARG A 45 8.95 5.90 -12.35
N ILE A 46 9.23 4.65 -12.00
CA ILE A 46 8.25 3.71 -11.47
C ILE A 46 8.26 3.78 -9.94
N PRO A 47 7.13 4.08 -9.27
CA PRO A 47 7.03 4.07 -7.82
C PRO A 47 7.24 2.68 -7.20
N GLY A 48 7.75 2.64 -5.97
CA GLY A 48 7.83 1.38 -5.20
C GLY A 48 6.44 0.80 -4.91
N GLY A 49 6.31 -0.52 -4.99
CA GLY A 49 5.06 -1.27 -4.90
C GLY A 49 4.26 -1.31 -6.21
N ALA A 50 4.71 -0.62 -7.27
CA ALA A 50 4.04 -0.67 -8.56
C ALA A 50 4.24 -2.04 -9.22
N ARG A 51 3.20 -2.50 -9.93
CA ARG A 51 3.23 -3.72 -10.74
C ARG A 51 3.88 -3.46 -12.08
N VAL A 52 4.70 -4.39 -12.53
CA VAL A 52 5.34 -4.39 -13.84
C VAL A 52 5.21 -5.76 -14.47
N ASN A 53 5.39 -5.84 -15.79
CA ASN A 53 5.55 -7.14 -16.45
C ASN A 53 7.01 -7.30 -16.86
N ILE A 54 7.65 -8.37 -16.41
CA ILE A 54 9.03 -8.75 -16.68
C ILE A 54 9.04 -9.67 -17.89
N HIS A 55 9.62 -9.21 -19.00
CA HIS A 55 9.66 -9.95 -20.26
C HIS A 55 10.88 -10.84 -20.38
N GLY A 56 11.87 -10.58 -19.52
CA GLY A 56 13.10 -11.35 -19.43
C GLY A 56 14.22 -10.50 -18.86
N CYS A 57 15.35 -11.14 -18.61
CA CYS A 57 16.56 -10.45 -18.14
C CYS A 57 17.73 -10.67 -19.10
N LEU A 58 18.70 -9.78 -19.05
CA LEU A 58 19.99 -10.03 -19.69
C LEU A 58 20.61 -11.30 -19.10
N ARG A 59 21.57 -11.88 -19.85
CA ARG A 59 22.47 -12.89 -19.30
C ARG A 59 23.14 -12.35 -18.03
N GLY A 60 23.17 -13.17 -16.98
CA GLY A 60 23.65 -12.77 -15.65
C GLY A 60 22.64 -11.98 -14.84
N ALA A 61 21.43 -11.76 -15.37
CA ALA A 61 20.24 -11.26 -14.68
C ALA A 61 20.40 -9.92 -13.95
N ALA A 62 21.39 -9.09 -14.26
CA ALA A 62 21.57 -7.80 -13.59
C ALA A 62 20.53 -6.76 -14.00
N TRP A 63 20.01 -6.87 -15.23
CA TRP A 63 19.01 -5.97 -15.80
C TRP A 63 17.89 -6.77 -16.44
N CYS A 64 16.66 -6.33 -16.23
CA CYS A 64 15.48 -6.96 -16.78
C CYS A 64 14.68 -5.97 -17.63
N ASP A 65 14.19 -6.47 -18.76
CA ASP A 65 13.32 -5.77 -19.68
C ASP A 65 11.89 -5.85 -19.13
N VAL A 66 11.31 -4.71 -18.81
CA VAL A 66 10.04 -4.58 -18.13
C VAL A 66 9.12 -3.62 -18.87
N SER A 67 7.82 -3.87 -18.81
CA SER A 67 6.81 -2.88 -19.16
C SER A 67 6.08 -2.38 -17.92
N SER A 68 5.88 -1.08 -17.84
CA SER A 68 5.12 -0.40 -16.81
C SER A 68 4.16 0.58 -17.49
N SER A 69 2.86 0.38 -17.31
CA SER A 69 1.83 1.08 -18.10
C SER A 69 2.13 0.94 -19.61
N ASP A 70 2.30 2.05 -20.32
CA ASP A 70 2.54 2.08 -21.78
C ASP A 70 4.04 2.16 -22.13
N ASP A 71 4.93 2.31 -21.14
CA ASP A 71 6.36 2.38 -21.36
C ASP A 71 7.01 0.99 -21.24
N ARG A 72 7.93 0.72 -22.15
CA ARG A 72 8.85 -0.43 -22.15
C ARG A 72 10.25 0.07 -21.79
N GLY A 73 11.05 -0.71 -21.06
CA GLY A 73 12.41 -0.33 -20.73
C GLY A 73 13.12 -1.32 -19.80
N TRP A 74 14.28 -0.94 -19.29
CA TRP A 74 15.13 -1.78 -18.47
C TRP A 74 15.22 -1.29 -17.03
N VAL A 75 15.10 -2.22 -16.08
CA VAL A 75 15.24 -1.97 -14.64
C VAL A 75 16.27 -2.94 -14.06
N SER A 76 17.04 -2.50 -13.07
CA SER A 76 17.95 -3.39 -12.34
C SER A 76 17.15 -4.46 -11.58
N SER A 77 17.52 -5.72 -11.74
CA SER A 77 16.84 -6.85 -11.08
C SER A 77 16.87 -6.75 -9.56
N GLN A 78 17.84 -6.01 -9.02
CA GLN A 78 18.01 -5.77 -7.59
C GLN A 78 16.84 -5.03 -6.93
N TYR A 79 15.95 -4.46 -7.74
CA TYR A 79 14.76 -3.77 -7.28
C TYR A 79 13.46 -4.42 -7.78
N LEU A 80 13.54 -5.68 -8.23
CA LEU A 80 12.39 -6.40 -8.75
C LEU A 80 12.05 -7.60 -7.85
N GLU A 81 10.77 -7.79 -7.68
CA GLU A 81 10.18 -9.04 -7.25
C GLU A 81 9.54 -9.72 -8.46
N TYR A 82 9.62 -11.04 -8.49
CA TYR A 82 9.11 -11.88 -9.55
C TYR A 82 7.99 -12.78 -9.02
N LEU A 83 6.90 -12.89 -9.77
CA LEU A 83 5.81 -13.80 -9.41
C LEU A 83 6.20 -15.25 -9.76
N TYR A 84 6.51 -16.05 -8.74
CA TYR A 84 6.84 -17.46 -8.88
C TYR A 84 6.01 -18.30 -7.91
N SER A 85 5.41 -19.38 -8.41
CA SER A 85 4.57 -20.29 -7.61
C SER A 85 3.50 -19.55 -6.79
N ASN A 86 2.85 -18.56 -7.41
CA ASN A 86 1.81 -17.71 -6.81
C ASN A 86 2.29 -16.85 -5.62
N ARG A 87 3.60 -16.58 -5.53
CA ARG A 87 4.20 -15.68 -4.53
C ARG A 87 5.21 -14.73 -5.19
N TYR A 88 5.27 -13.49 -4.70
CA TYR A 88 6.32 -12.56 -5.10
C TYR A 88 7.59 -12.88 -4.32
N VAL A 89 8.68 -13.13 -5.06
CA VAL A 89 9.99 -13.43 -4.49
C VAL A 89 11.01 -12.42 -4.97
N TYR A 90 12.00 -12.13 -4.13
CA TYR A 90 13.08 -11.21 -4.48
C TYR A 90 13.90 -11.80 -5.63
N LEU A 91 13.87 -11.16 -6.80
CA LEU A 91 14.34 -11.76 -8.04
C LEU A 91 15.81 -12.24 -7.99
N PRO A 92 16.80 -11.44 -7.54
CA PRO A 92 18.20 -11.85 -7.50
C PRO A 92 18.50 -13.10 -6.70
N ASP A 93 17.71 -13.42 -5.67
CA ASP A 93 17.91 -14.62 -4.85
C ASP A 93 17.38 -15.89 -5.56
N TYR A 94 16.64 -15.73 -6.66
CA TYR A 94 15.94 -16.82 -7.37
C TYR A 94 16.31 -16.93 -8.86
N VAL A 95 17.22 -16.12 -9.39
CA VAL A 95 17.58 -16.13 -10.84
C VAL A 95 18.15 -17.47 -11.34
N ASP A 96 18.69 -18.30 -10.44
CA ASP A 96 19.22 -19.63 -10.77
C ASP A 96 18.17 -20.74 -10.58
N GLU A 97 17.10 -20.49 -9.82
CA GLU A 97 15.99 -21.44 -9.60
C GLU A 97 14.86 -21.21 -10.60
N ILE A 98 14.56 -19.95 -10.88
CA ILE A 98 13.55 -19.52 -11.83
C ILE A 98 14.26 -19.32 -13.16
N ASP A 99 13.89 -20.11 -14.16
CA ASP A 99 14.38 -19.95 -15.54
C ASP A 99 13.77 -18.69 -16.17
N VAL A 100 14.18 -17.52 -15.68
CA VAL A 100 13.71 -16.22 -16.17
C VAL A 100 14.20 -16.07 -17.60
N PRO A 101 13.30 -15.81 -18.57
CA PRO A 101 13.68 -15.74 -19.98
C PRO A 101 14.88 -14.82 -20.21
N VAL A 102 15.91 -15.33 -20.87
CA VAL A 102 17.07 -14.52 -21.23
C VAL A 102 16.78 -13.77 -22.53
N VAL A 103 16.74 -12.43 -22.45
CA VAL A 103 16.46 -11.57 -23.61
C VAL A 103 17.69 -10.75 -23.99
N PRO A 104 18.08 -10.69 -25.28
CA PRO A 104 19.18 -9.86 -25.72
C PRO A 104 18.76 -8.39 -25.79
N PHE A 105 19.71 -7.48 -25.56
CA PHE A 105 19.52 -6.06 -25.87
C PHE A 105 20.24 -5.70 -27.17
N VAL A 106 19.46 -5.39 -28.21
CA VAL A 106 19.98 -4.85 -29.46
C VAL A 106 19.46 -3.43 -29.61
N LEU A 107 20.35 -2.45 -29.41
CA LEU A 107 19.99 -1.04 -29.31
C LEU A 107 19.16 -0.56 -30.51
N THR A 108 19.59 -0.90 -31.73
CA THR A 108 18.92 -0.44 -32.95
C THR A 108 17.47 -0.91 -33.03
N SER A 109 17.20 -2.22 -32.94
CA SER A 109 15.83 -2.74 -33.06
C SER A 109 14.96 -2.34 -31.88
N TYR A 110 15.51 -2.39 -30.66
CA TYR A 110 14.78 -2.03 -29.45
C TYR A 110 14.37 -0.55 -29.48
N TRP A 111 15.29 0.36 -29.79
CA TRP A 111 14.99 1.79 -29.84
C TRP A 111 14.06 2.16 -30.98
N SER A 112 14.21 1.53 -32.15
CA SER A 112 13.29 1.76 -33.26
C SER A 112 11.87 1.29 -32.93
N SER A 113 11.72 0.25 -32.12
CA SER A 113 10.40 -0.27 -31.73
C SER A 113 9.70 0.59 -30.68
N TYR A 114 10.44 1.11 -29.69
CA TYR A 114 9.82 1.73 -28.51
C TYR A 114 10.06 3.24 -28.38
N TYR A 115 11.08 3.80 -29.06
CA TYR A 115 11.59 5.13 -28.71
C TYR A 115 11.83 6.06 -29.90
N ALA A 116 11.27 5.77 -31.08
CA ALA A 116 11.46 6.61 -32.27
C ALA A 116 11.14 8.10 -32.04
N GLY A 117 10.16 8.40 -31.18
CA GLY A 117 9.78 9.77 -30.81
C GLY A 117 10.53 10.39 -29.63
N ARG A 118 11.49 9.69 -29.00
CA ARG A 118 12.17 10.22 -27.80
C ARG A 118 13.29 11.20 -28.18
N PRO A 119 13.52 12.29 -27.40
CA PRO A 119 14.47 13.33 -27.78
C PRO A 119 15.90 12.85 -28.02
N TRP A 120 16.33 11.80 -27.33
CA TRP A 120 17.68 11.24 -27.43
C TRP A 120 17.82 10.19 -28.56
N TYR A 121 16.75 9.84 -29.27
CA TYR A 121 16.75 8.83 -30.34
C TYR A 121 17.71 9.17 -31.47
N HIS A 122 17.86 10.45 -31.82
CA HIS A 122 18.79 10.87 -32.89
C HIS A 122 20.26 10.55 -32.57
N ARG A 123 20.63 10.34 -31.28
CA ARG A 123 21.98 9.97 -30.86
C ARG A 123 22.22 8.45 -30.80
N ARG A 124 21.48 7.66 -31.57
CA ARG A 124 21.61 6.19 -31.61
C ARG A 124 23.04 5.68 -31.82
N ALA A 125 23.83 6.33 -32.67
CA ALA A 125 25.21 5.93 -32.90
C ALA A 125 26.09 6.05 -31.64
N TYR A 126 25.94 7.16 -30.90
CA TYR A 126 26.60 7.35 -29.61
C TYR A 126 26.20 6.27 -28.61
N TRP A 127 24.89 6.01 -28.48
CA TRP A 127 24.39 5.01 -27.53
C TRP A 127 24.77 3.58 -27.91
N SER A 128 24.91 3.28 -29.20
CA SER A 128 25.45 2.01 -29.68
C SER A 128 26.89 1.82 -29.21
N GLY A 129 27.74 2.84 -29.32
CA GLY A 129 29.12 2.80 -28.82
C GLY A 129 29.20 2.72 -27.29
N TYR A 130 28.31 3.44 -26.58
CA TYR A 130 28.17 3.30 -25.13
C TYR A 130 27.81 1.86 -24.74
N TRP A 131 26.83 1.26 -25.41
CA TRP A 131 26.44 -0.12 -25.14
C TRP A 131 27.60 -1.11 -25.35
N GLN A 132 28.27 -1.05 -26.49
CA GLN A 132 29.39 -1.95 -26.81
C GLN A 132 30.52 -1.88 -25.77
N SER A 133 30.75 -0.70 -25.18
CA SER A 133 31.76 -0.53 -24.13
C SER A 133 31.30 -0.96 -22.73
N HIS A 134 29.98 -0.97 -22.46
CA HIS A 134 29.42 -1.19 -21.13
C HIS A 134 28.69 -2.52 -20.94
N GLU A 135 28.44 -3.27 -22.01
CA GLU A 135 27.72 -4.55 -21.98
C GLU A 135 28.25 -5.51 -20.92
N ARG A 136 29.58 -5.65 -20.82
CA ARG A 136 30.23 -6.51 -19.83
C ARG A 136 29.86 -6.22 -18.37
N PHE A 137 29.56 -4.96 -18.05
CA PHE A 137 29.14 -4.55 -16.72
C PHE A 137 27.64 -4.82 -16.53
N ALA A 138 26.85 -4.59 -17.57
CA ALA A 138 25.42 -4.85 -17.56
C ALA A 138 25.06 -6.35 -17.51
N THR A 139 25.96 -7.24 -17.94
CA THR A 139 25.77 -8.70 -17.86
C THR A 139 26.35 -9.32 -16.59
N ARG A 140 26.85 -8.52 -15.66
CA ARG A 140 27.40 -9.00 -14.39
C ARG A 140 26.53 -8.49 -13.24
N LEU A 141 25.80 -9.40 -12.60
CA LEU A 141 25.05 -9.05 -11.40
C LEU A 141 26.00 -8.89 -10.21
N THR A 142 26.15 -7.65 -9.77
CA THR A 142 26.82 -7.31 -8.51
C THR A 142 25.75 -6.88 -7.51
N ILE A 143 25.44 -7.77 -6.56
CA ILE A 143 24.41 -7.51 -5.55
C ILE A 143 24.92 -6.45 -4.56
N ASP A 144 24.28 -5.29 -4.58
CA ASP A 144 24.44 -4.27 -3.56
C ASP A 144 23.73 -4.70 -2.27
N ARG A 145 24.44 -4.66 -1.15
CA ARG A 145 23.90 -5.14 0.14
C ARG A 145 22.69 -4.33 0.60
N SER A 146 22.65 -3.03 0.29
CA SER A 146 21.55 -2.17 0.69
C SER A 146 20.30 -2.43 -0.16
N ALA A 147 20.46 -2.58 -1.48
CA ALA A 147 19.40 -2.98 -2.39
C ALA A 147 18.84 -4.35 -2.02
N ALA A 148 19.71 -5.32 -1.72
CA ALA A 148 19.28 -6.65 -1.31
C ALA A 148 18.51 -6.64 0.03
N ARG A 149 18.91 -5.80 0.99
CA ARG A 149 18.15 -5.63 2.23
C ARG A 149 16.74 -5.08 1.94
N ILE A 150 16.66 -4.04 1.11
CA ILE A 150 15.38 -3.41 0.74
C ILE A 150 14.49 -4.43 0.01
N GLY A 151 15.04 -5.12 -0.98
CA GLY A 151 14.29 -6.05 -1.80
C GLY A 151 13.79 -7.28 -1.05
N ARG A 152 14.61 -7.89 -0.18
CA ARG A 152 14.14 -8.98 0.68
C ARG A 152 13.10 -8.53 1.69
N ALA A 153 13.25 -7.32 2.25
CA ALA A 153 12.26 -6.76 3.16
C ALA A 153 10.93 -6.48 2.45
N ALA A 154 10.95 -6.00 1.21
CA ALA A 154 9.75 -5.82 0.39
C ALA A 154 9.04 -7.16 0.13
N ALA A 155 9.77 -8.17 -0.36
CA ALA A 155 9.22 -9.49 -0.68
C ALA A 155 8.62 -10.19 0.56
N ALA A 156 9.26 -10.04 1.72
CA ALA A 156 8.74 -10.56 2.98
C ALA A 156 7.41 -9.90 3.39
N ARG A 157 7.27 -8.59 3.17
CA ARG A 157 6.02 -7.85 3.46
C ARG A 157 4.90 -8.28 2.52
N ASP A 158 5.20 -8.46 1.25
CA ASP A 158 4.23 -8.87 0.24
C ASP A 158 3.76 -10.32 0.46
N THR A 159 4.63 -11.18 0.99
CA THR A 159 4.25 -12.53 1.43
C THR A 159 3.40 -12.51 2.71
N ALA A 160 3.68 -11.61 3.66
CA ALA A 160 2.95 -11.52 4.93
C ALA A 160 1.58 -10.84 4.81
N LEU A 161 1.37 -9.94 3.83
CA LEU A 161 0.16 -9.13 3.71
C LEU A 161 -1.12 -9.97 3.49
N PRO A 162 -1.14 -11.01 2.62
CA PRO A 162 -2.29 -11.91 2.48
C PRO A 162 -2.60 -12.66 3.79
N GLU A 163 -1.59 -13.15 4.50
CA GLU A 163 -1.76 -13.87 5.76
C GLU A 163 -2.33 -12.96 6.85
N ALA A 164 -1.82 -11.74 6.96
CA ALA A 164 -2.31 -10.74 7.91
C ALA A 164 -3.78 -10.40 7.64
N LYS A 165 -4.15 -10.15 6.37
CA LYS A 165 -5.55 -9.91 5.98
C LYS A 165 -6.46 -11.09 6.30
N ALA A 166 -5.99 -12.32 6.09
CA ALA A 166 -6.74 -13.52 6.43
C ALA A 166 -7.02 -13.62 7.94
N ARG A 167 -6.01 -13.34 8.78
CA ARG A 167 -6.17 -13.34 10.25
C ARG A 167 -7.16 -12.28 10.73
N VAL A 168 -7.05 -11.05 10.21
CA VAL A 168 -7.99 -9.96 10.54
C VAL A 168 -9.42 -10.35 10.16
N GLY A 169 -9.63 -10.95 8.98
CA GLY A 169 -10.96 -11.41 8.56
C GLY A 169 -11.51 -12.56 9.42
N VAL A 170 -10.66 -13.42 10.00
CA VAL A 170 -11.08 -14.44 10.97
C VAL A 170 -11.50 -13.80 12.29
N GLU A 171 -10.73 -12.84 12.78
CA GLU A 171 -11.03 -12.13 14.02
C GLU A 171 -12.33 -11.33 13.90
N GLU A 172 -12.54 -10.62 12.80
CA GLU A 172 -13.78 -9.88 12.53
C GLU A 172 -15.02 -10.80 12.51
N ARG A 173 -14.91 -11.97 11.85
CA ARG A 173 -15.97 -13.00 11.88
C ARG A 173 -16.22 -13.55 13.28
N SER A 174 -15.17 -13.72 14.08
CA SER A 174 -15.31 -14.20 15.46
C SER A 174 -16.04 -13.19 16.33
N ARG A 175 -15.75 -11.89 16.18
CA ARG A 175 -16.42 -10.79 16.89
C ARG A 175 -17.89 -10.71 16.49
N ALA A 176 -18.19 -10.79 15.19
CA ALA A 176 -19.57 -10.80 14.70
C ALA A 176 -20.40 -11.96 15.31
N ARG A 177 -19.81 -13.16 15.44
CA ARG A 177 -20.47 -14.32 16.07
C ARG A 177 -20.71 -14.11 17.56
N VAL A 178 -19.77 -13.49 18.29
CA VAL A 178 -19.96 -13.18 19.72
C VAL A 178 -21.08 -12.16 19.90
N GLU A 179 -21.13 -11.11 19.07
CA GLU A 179 -22.20 -10.10 19.10
C GLU A 179 -23.58 -10.68 18.76
N GLU A 180 -23.65 -11.61 17.81
CA GLU A 180 -24.89 -12.31 17.50
C GLU A 180 -25.35 -13.17 18.69
N ARG A 181 -24.43 -13.90 19.32
CA ARG A 181 -24.73 -14.71 20.50
C ARG A 181 -25.15 -13.87 21.70
N THR A 182 -24.53 -12.71 21.92
CA THR A 182 -24.94 -11.80 23.00
C THR A 182 -26.30 -11.18 22.72
N ARG A 183 -26.61 -10.82 21.47
CA ARG A 183 -27.95 -10.35 21.07
C ARG A 183 -29.01 -11.44 21.29
N ALA A 184 -28.73 -12.67 20.86
CA ALA A 184 -29.61 -13.82 21.07
C ALA A 184 -29.84 -14.10 22.57
N GLY A 185 -28.77 -14.07 23.37
CA GLY A 185 -28.88 -14.23 24.82
C GLY A 185 -29.64 -13.08 25.51
N ALA A 186 -29.49 -11.84 25.03
CA ALA A 186 -30.26 -10.71 25.51
C ALA A 186 -31.75 -10.86 25.20
N THR A 187 -32.10 -11.29 23.97
CA THR A 187 -33.49 -11.58 23.60
C THR A 187 -34.08 -12.70 24.45
N GLU A 188 -33.33 -13.77 24.68
CA GLU A 188 -33.78 -14.90 25.53
C GLU A 188 -34.04 -14.44 26.98
N ARG A 189 -33.15 -13.61 27.55
CA ARG A 189 -33.33 -13.04 28.89
C ARG A 189 -34.59 -12.18 28.98
N VAL A 190 -34.84 -11.31 27.99
CA VAL A 190 -36.04 -10.46 27.95
C VAL A 190 -37.31 -11.30 27.83
N THR A 191 -37.31 -12.34 26.98
CA THR A 191 -38.46 -13.25 26.87
C THR A 191 -38.75 -13.96 28.19
N ARG A 192 -37.71 -14.48 28.85
CA ARG A 192 -37.85 -15.15 30.16
C ARG A 192 -38.37 -14.22 31.25
N GLU A 193 -37.90 -12.97 31.28
CA GLU A 193 -38.38 -11.96 32.24
C GLU A 193 -39.86 -11.62 32.02
N LYS A 194 -40.28 -11.51 30.75
CA LYS A 194 -41.69 -11.32 30.39
C LYS A 194 -42.56 -12.52 30.79
N ASP A 195 -42.07 -13.75 30.62
CA ASP A 195 -42.76 -14.97 31.04
C ASP A 195 -42.90 -15.08 32.57
N ILE A 196 -41.89 -14.63 33.32
CA ILE A 196 -41.95 -14.56 34.78
C ILE A 196 -42.98 -13.51 35.21
N ALA A 197 -42.93 -12.30 34.64
CA ALA A 197 -43.86 -11.22 34.95
C ALA A 197 -45.32 -11.62 34.70
N THR A 198 -45.59 -12.24 33.56
CA THR A 198 -46.94 -12.75 33.23
C THR A 198 -47.43 -13.83 34.19
N ARG A 199 -46.55 -14.77 34.58
CA ARG A 199 -46.88 -15.77 35.60
C ARG A 199 -47.21 -15.13 36.94
N SER A 200 -46.38 -14.21 37.42
CA SER A 200 -46.61 -13.50 38.68
C SER A 200 -47.88 -12.65 38.69
N ALA A 201 -48.24 -12.03 37.56
CA ALA A 201 -49.49 -11.30 37.43
C ALA A 201 -50.71 -12.24 37.55
N ARG A 202 -50.65 -13.41 36.91
CA ARG A 202 -51.70 -14.43 37.01
C ARG A 202 -51.86 -14.94 38.44
N GLU A 203 -50.76 -15.25 39.11
CA GLU A 203 -50.78 -15.65 40.52
C GLU A 203 -51.33 -14.54 41.42
N GLY A 204 -51.00 -13.27 41.16
CA GLY A 204 -51.55 -12.11 41.86
C GLY A 204 -53.06 -11.98 41.68
N HIS A 205 -53.56 -12.14 40.46
CA HIS A 205 -55.00 -12.16 40.18
C HIS A 205 -55.73 -13.29 40.88
N GLU A 206 -55.15 -14.50 40.90
CA GLU A 206 -55.72 -15.66 41.60
C GLU A 206 -55.78 -15.43 43.12
N ARG A 207 -54.72 -14.88 43.73
CA ARG A 207 -54.69 -14.50 45.15
C ARG A 207 -55.70 -13.41 45.49
N ALA A 208 -55.82 -12.38 44.65
CA ALA A 208 -56.80 -11.32 44.84
C ALA A 208 -58.23 -11.88 44.78
N ALA A 209 -58.53 -12.75 43.82
CA ALA A 209 -59.84 -13.41 43.72
C ALA A 209 -60.15 -14.31 44.93
N ALA A 210 -59.14 -15.01 45.47
CA ALA A 210 -59.28 -15.81 46.69
C ALA A 210 -59.57 -14.92 47.92
N GLN A 211 -58.83 -13.81 48.07
CA GLN A 211 -59.04 -12.83 49.15
C GLN A 211 -60.44 -12.20 49.06
N THR A 212 -60.90 -11.84 47.86
CA THR A 212 -62.26 -11.30 47.66
C THR A 212 -63.32 -12.32 48.08
N ARG A 213 -63.14 -13.60 47.74
CA ARG A 213 -64.04 -14.69 48.17
C ARG A 213 -64.04 -14.86 49.69
N GLU A 214 -62.89 -14.77 50.32
CA GLU A 214 -62.75 -14.85 51.78
C GLU A 214 -63.41 -13.66 52.48
N ASN A 215 -63.13 -12.44 52.02
CA ASN A 215 -63.75 -11.22 52.55
C ASN A 215 -65.28 -11.24 52.37
N ALA A 216 -65.79 -11.75 51.24
CA ALA A 216 -67.22 -11.92 51.01
C ALA A 216 -67.82 -12.95 51.99
N ARG A 217 -67.11 -14.04 52.29
CA ARG A 217 -67.53 -15.02 53.32
C ARG A 217 -67.53 -14.41 54.72
N ALA A 218 -66.53 -13.60 55.05
CA ALA A 218 -66.45 -12.89 56.33
C ALA A 218 -67.59 -11.87 56.48
N ALA A 219 -67.92 -11.11 55.42
CA ALA A 219 -69.03 -10.16 55.42
C ALA A 219 -70.42 -10.83 55.61
N VAL A 220 -70.60 -12.05 55.11
CA VAL A 220 -71.83 -12.84 55.37
C VAL A 220 -71.89 -13.34 56.82
N ARG A 221 -70.73 -13.58 57.46
CA ARG A 221 -70.62 -14.03 58.85
C ARG A 221 -70.83 -12.90 59.86
N GLU A 222 -70.50 -11.67 59.49
CA GLU A 222 -70.59 -10.45 60.32
C GLU A 222 -71.89 -9.65 60.12
N GLN A 223 -73.01 -10.27 59.73
CA GLN A 223 -74.31 -9.56 59.74
C GLN A 223 -74.83 -9.42 61.18
N PRO A 224 -74.87 -8.20 61.78
CA PRO A 224 -75.51 -8.02 63.08
C PRO A 224 -76.99 -7.73 62.84
N MET A 225 -77.88 -8.46 63.52
CA MET A 225 -79.25 -8.02 63.71
C MET A 225 -79.25 -6.64 64.36
N ALA A 226 -79.74 -5.64 63.65
CA ALA A 226 -79.85 -4.28 64.14
C ALA A 226 -80.73 -4.24 65.41
N ARG A 227 -80.18 -3.74 66.52
CA ARG A 227 -80.98 -3.26 67.64
C ARG A 227 -80.41 -1.96 68.19
N ALA A 228 -81.29 -0.97 68.20
CA ALA A 228 -81.07 0.41 68.60
C ALA A 228 -80.64 0.58 70.07
N ARG A 229 -79.91 1.66 70.36
CA ARG A 229 -79.98 2.52 71.57
C ARG A 229 -78.91 3.63 71.49
N THR A 230 -79.33 4.87 71.22
CA THR A 230 -79.57 6.00 72.16
C THR A 230 -78.31 6.66 72.75
N GLN A 231 -78.18 7.95 72.44
CA GLN A 231 -77.26 8.95 72.97
C GLN A 231 -77.58 9.31 74.43
N THR A 232 -76.57 9.56 75.30
CA THR A 232 -76.47 10.71 76.26
C THR A 232 -75.10 10.70 77.03
N PRO A 233 -74.65 11.77 77.72
CA PRO A 233 -73.31 12.39 77.53
C PRO A 233 -72.47 12.47 78.85
N PRO A 234 -71.75 13.58 79.19
CA PRO A 234 -70.29 13.73 79.17
C PRO A 234 -69.62 13.79 80.57
N ILE A 235 -68.29 13.65 80.68
CA ILE A 235 -67.51 14.01 81.90
C ILE A 235 -66.13 14.61 81.55
N MET A 236 -65.74 15.59 82.37
CA MET A 236 -64.64 16.55 82.27
C MET A 236 -63.25 16.03 82.72
N ALA A 237 -62.21 16.59 82.07
CA ALA A 237 -60.95 17.17 82.59
C ALA A 237 -59.76 16.33 83.15
N ARG A 238 -58.56 16.77 82.67
CA ARG A 238 -57.22 16.87 83.30
C ARG A 238 -56.41 15.58 83.52
N GLY A 239 -55.09 15.49 83.24
CA GLY A 239 -54.08 16.41 82.72
C GLY A 239 -52.66 15.78 82.79
N HIS A 240 -51.69 16.36 82.07
CA HIS A 240 -50.21 16.15 82.12
C HIS A 240 -49.71 14.78 81.59
N ASP A 241 -48.65 14.62 80.78
CA ASP A 241 -47.33 15.27 80.76
C ASP A 241 -46.62 15.25 79.36
N GLU A 242 -45.60 16.09 79.27
CA GLU A 242 -44.67 16.46 78.18
C GLU A 242 -43.73 15.33 77.66
N PRO A 243 -43.33 15.28 76.36
CA PRO A 243 -42.16 14.51 75.92
C PRO A 243 -40.90 15.39 75.83
N ARG A 244 -39.96 15.08 76.73
CA ARG A 244 -38.64 15.70 76.91
C ARG A 244 -37.70 15.48 75.73
N ALA A 245 -36.86 16.51 75.55
CA ALA A 245 -35.82 16.69 74.54
C ALA A 245 -34.82 15.53 74.37
N ALA A 246 -34.40 15.37 73.11
CA ALA A 246 -33.32 14.49 72.66
C ALA A 246 -31.91 15.06 72.99
N PRO A 247 -30.89 14.20 73.21
CA PRO A 247 -29.51 14.63 73.48
C PRO A 247 -28.76 15.07 72.20
N PRO A 248 -27.71 15.91 72.34
CA PRO A 248 -27.03 16.55 71.21
C PRO A 248 -26.08 15.61 70.45
N ARG A 249 -26.04 15.74 69.12
CA ARG A 249 -25.03 15.14 68.24
C ARG A 249 -24.04 16.23 67.81
N ILE A 250 -22.77 15.95 68.06
CA ILE A 250 -21.60 16.79 67.77
C ILE A 250 -21.41 17.01 66.27
N GLU A 251 -21.07 18.25 65.89
CA GLU A 251 -20.64 18.67 64.55
C GLU A 251 -19.38 17.95 64.05
N ARG A 252 -19.35 17.60 62.76
CA ARG A 252 -18.10 17.59 61.98
C ARG A 252 -18.34 18.06 60.55
N ALA A 253 -17.43 18.92 60.10
CA ALA A 253 -17.38 19.75 58.90
C ALA A 253 -17.73 19.10 57.55
N THR A 254 -18.26 19.94 56.64
CA THR A 254 -18.43 19.74 55.19
C THR A 254 -17.08 19.69 54.45
N PRO A 255 -16.97 19.08 53.24
CA PRO A 255 -17.19 19.88 52.03
C PRO A 255 -17.94 19.18 50.87
N HIS A 256 -18.78 19.98 50.21
CA HIS A 256 -19.19 19.99 48.79
C HIS A 256 -18.64 18.90 47.84
N MET A 257 -19.54 18.05 47.30
CA MET A 257 -19.34 17.36 46.02
C MET A 257 -19.94 18.21 44.89
N THR A 258 -19.10 18.59 43.95
CA THR A 258 -19.48 19.17 42.66
C THR A 258 -20.13 18.11 41.78
N GLN A 259 -21.24 18.52 41.17
CA GLN A 259 -21.97 17.86 40.09
C GLN A 259 -21.08 17.79 38.82
N PRO A 260 -20.94 16.65 38.13
CA PRO A 260 -20.42 16.66 36.76
C PRO A 260 -21.59 16.94 35.81
N ASN A 261 -21.69 18.18 35.33
CA ASN A 261 -22.58 18.52 34.24
C ASN A 261 -21.82 18.42 32.91
N ALA A 262 -22.48 17.82 31.92
CA ALA A 262 -21.95 17.50 30.62
C ALA A 262 -21.56 18.76 29.81
N ALA A 263 -20.39 18.72 29.17
CA ALA A 263 -20.03 19.67 28.12
C ALA A 263 -19.16 19.00 27.04
N ARG A 264 -19.82 18.60 25.95
CA ARG A 264 -19.54 19.02 24.57
C ARG A 264 -18.06 19.30 24.24
N GLY A 265 -17.33 18.27 23.81
CA GLY A 265 -16.01 18.40 23.19
C GLY A 265 -16.14 18.67 21.69
N GLY A 266 -16.12 19.95 21.30
CA GLY A 266 -15.93 20.40 19.93
C GLY A 266 -14.97 21.59 19.96
N GLY A 267 -13.82 21.45 19.32
CA GLY A 267 -12.82 22.51 19.27
C GLY A 267 -11.44 22.02 18.82
N GLY A 268 -11.26 21.86 17.51
CA GLY A 268 -9.94 21.79 16.90
C GLY A 268 -9.30 23.18 16.83
N PRO A 269 -7.98 23.31 16.94
CA PRO A 269 -7.31 24.60 16.78
C PRO A 269 -6.98 24.93 15.31
N PRO A 270 -6.86 26.22 14.98
CA PRO A 270 -6.96 26.74 13.60
C PRO A 270 -5.65 26.69 12.81
N MET A 271 -5.81 26.66 11.48
CA MET A 271 -4.74 26.93 10.51
C MET A 271 -4.21 28.35 10.69
N ASN A 272 -2.88 28.48 10.73
CA ASN A 272 -2.21 29.74 10.44
C ASN A 272 -1.16 29.48 9.37
N ALA A 273 -1.48 29.92 8.16
CA ALA A 273 -0.54 30.06 7.07
C ALA A 273 0.31 31.32 7.31
N ARG A 274 1.60 31.13 7.60
CA ARG A 274 2.63 32.11 7.27
C ARG A 274 3.88 31.38 6.82
N ALA A 275 4.24 31.67 5.58
CA ALA A 275 5.52 31.35 4.97
C ALA A 275 6.68 31.88 5.81
N GLN A 276 7.71 31.05 5.98
CA GLN A 276 9.09 31.46 6.21
C GLN A 276 10.01 30.26 5.96
N MET A 277 10.74 30.34 4.84
CA MET A 277 11.79 29.39 4.48
C MET A 277 13.04 29.62 5.34
N PRO A 278 13.76 28.58 5.79
CA PRO A 278 15.16 28.70 6.12
C PRO A 278 16.02 28.45 4.87
N ALA A 279 16.84 29.43 4.50
CA ALA A 279 17.86 29.30 3.46
C ALA A 279 18.95 28.30 3.86
N PRO A 280 19.51 27.50 2.93
CA PRO A 280 20.76 26.81 3.20
C PRO A 280 21.95 27.77 3.07
N ALA A 281 22.81 27.71 4.08
CA ALA A 281 24.07 28.44 4.18
C ALA A 281 25.00 28.15 2.99
N ALA A 282 25.62 29.21 2.48
CA ALA A 282 26.71 29.14 1.51
C ALA A 282 27.99 28.58 2.15
N PRO A 283 28.77 27.75 1.44
CA PRO A 283 30.19 27.61 1.74
C PRO A 283 30.99 28.67 0.97
N ARG A 284 31.61 29.59 1.70
CA ARG A 284 32.80 30.35 1.27
C ARG A 284 34.04 29.55 1.70
N ALA A 285 34.81 29.05 0.75
CA ALA A 285 36.25 28.80 0.86
C ALA A 285 36.77 28.57 -0.58
N ALA A 286 37.42 29.56 -1.16
CA ALA A 286 38.88 29.67 -1.24
C ALA A 286 39.44 28.97 -2.48
N ALA A 287 39.58 29.76 -3.55
CA ALA A 287 40.40 29.43 -4.70
C ALA A 287 41.89 29.42 -4.29
N PRO A 288 42.69 28.42 -4.69
CA PRO A 288 44.12 28.60 -4.78
C PRO A 288 44.47 29.26 -6.13
N ALA A 289 45.17 30.38 -6.03
CA ALA A 289 45.85 31.02 -7.14
C ALA A 289 46.95 30.09 -7.69
N MET A 290 46.94 29.85 -9.00
CA MET A 290 48.05 29.25 -9.73
C MET A 290 48.89 30.37 -10.35
N PRO A 291 50.22 30.35 -10.21
CA PRO A 291 51.08 31.40 -10.72
C PRO A 291 51.23 31.36 -12.24
N GLN A 292 51.38 32.56 -12.80
CA GLN A 292 51.74 32.81 -14.19
C GLN A 292 53.09 32.17 -14.55
N GLY A 293 53.09 31.50 -15.70
CA GLY A 293 54.24 31.25 -16.56
C GLY A 293 53.66 30.78 -17.89
N GLY A 294 53.82 31.43 -19.04
CA GLY A 294 54.92 32.26 -19.50
C GLY A 294 55.40 31.64 -20.80
N GLY A 295 55.01 32.25 -21.93
CA GLY A 295 55.70 32.12 -23.21
C GLY A 295 55.48 30.83 -24.04
N ALA A 296 54.61 30.95 -25.06
CA ALA A 296 54.90 30.32 -26.35
C ALA A 296 55.81 31.27 -27.15
N PRO A 297 56.70 30.74 -28.00
CA PRO A 297 56.44 30.96 -29.42
C PRO A 297 56.61 29.71 -30.29
N HIS A 298 55.56 29.49 -31.08
CA HIS A 298 55.52 29.05 -32.47
C HIS A 298 56.86 28.91 -33.22
N ILE A 299 57.08 27.71 -33.78
CA ILE A 299 57.77 27.49 -35.05
C ILE A 299 57.30 26.15 -35.64
N ASN A 300 56.30 26.21 -36.53
CA ASN A 300 56.07 25.21 -37.56
C ASN A 300 56.52 25.84 -38.87
N ALA A 301 57.68 25.42 -39.38
CA ALA A 301 58.12 25.73 -40.73
C ALA A 301 58.07 24.44 -41.56
N ALA A 302 57.13 24.40 -42.49
CA ALA A 302 57.19 23.52 -43.65
C ALA A 302 58.25 24.03 -44.65
N PRO A 303 58.68 23.19 -45.59
CA PRO A 303 59.00 23.66 -46.92
C PRO A 303 58.05 23.04 -47.96
N ARG A 304 57.36 23.91 -48.70
CA ARG A 304 56.85 23.63 -50.05
C ARG A 304 57.70 24.39 -51.05
N GLY A 305 57.94 23.76 -52.20
CA GLY A 305 58.42 24.38 -53.45
C GLY A 305 59.76 23.80 -53.89
N GLY A 306 59.94 23.30 -55.11
CA GLY A 306 59.08 23.24 -56.28
C GLY A 306 59.84 22.63 -57.47
N GLY A 307 59.17 22.53 -58.62
CA GLY A 307 59.83 22.38 -59.94
C GLY A 307 59.46 21.13 -60.73
N GLY A 308 58.47 21.25 -61.62
CA GLY A 308 58.35 20.42 -62.82
C GLY A 308 59.40 20.79 -63.87
N PRO A 309 59.51 20.04 -64.99
CA PRO A 309 58.59 20.18 -66.15
C PRO A 309 58.09 18.79 -66.62
N GLY A 310 57.05 18.60 -67.44
CA GLY A 310 56.41 19.43 -68.46
C GLY A 310 56.54 18.74 -69.83
N GLY A 311 55.43 18.26 -70.40
CA GLY A 311 55.24 18.20 -71.87
C GLY A 311 55.05 16.84 -72.56
N GLY A 312 53.92 16.72 -73.28
CA GLY A 312 53.70 15.81 -74.42
C GLY A 312 52.79 14.62 -74.10
N GLY A 313 51.63 14.40 -74.70
CA GLY A 313 51.03 14.95 -75.91
C GLY A 313 50.12 13.84 -76.47
N GLY A 314 48.81 14.08 -76.53
CA GLY A 314 47.84 13.09 -77.00
C GLY A 314 47.81 12.95 -78.51
N HIS A 315 47.72 11.71 -78.99
CA HIS A 315 47.13 11.28 -80.25
C HIS A 315 46.22 10.09 -79.88
N GLY A 316 44.93 10.02 -80.21
CA GLY A 316 44.29 10.48 -81.43
C GLY A 316 44.36 9.37 -82.48
N GLN A 317 43.64 8.26 -82.30
CA GLN A 317 43.27 7.38 -83.40
C GLN A 317 41.82 6.92 -83.26
N ASP A 318 40.99 7.70 -83.93
CA ASP A 318 39.70 7.31 -84.49
C ASP A 318 40.00 6.79 -85.91
N LYS A 319 39.74 5.51 -86.21
CA LYS A 319 39.46 5.04 -87.60
C LYS A 319 38.63 3.75 -87.59
N ARG A 320 37.38 3.94 -88.04
CA ARG A 320 36.50 3.05 -88.81
C ARG A 320 37.17 1.80 -89.41
N GLN A 321 36.51 0.65 -89.23
CA GLN A 321 35.71 -0.02 -90.27
C GLN A 321 34.82 -1.08 -89.62
#